data_AF-A0A8T3UUS2-F1
#
_entry.id   AF-A0A8T3UUS2-F1
#
_cell.length_a   1.000
_cell.length_b   1.000
_cell.length_c   1.000
_cell.angle_alpha   90.00
_cell.angle_beta   90.00
_cell.angle_gamma   90.00
#
_symmetry.space_group_name_H-M   'P 1'
#
loop_
_entity.id
_entity.type
_entity.pdbx_description
1 polymer ?
#
loop_
_entity_poly.entity_id
_entity_poly.type
_entity_poly.pdbx_seq_one_letter_code
_entity_poly.pdbx_strand_id
1 'polypeptide(L)'
;MQDRHVIETLGKVKVVIENGEIVEVGSSEMKYCPMFHAMHGVEELNEEFIRKNINFRIEDFGMCTPQRVIEMDDAVTVGISEILKTNMEKGNIDCVVGACDGAGTLLMTNPRVVQGVGGRVSGLISTTPIPEVIQNLEEKGSVVLDPETAELNQLEGLKLALEKGYKNIAITILPSPMVEEIRNYPVDDDVNVYIFVAHTTGAKCDEVKMLFENADIVTACASKVISDYADEHKPYYYGVKVPIFCASEDGRRLLDIRLEKINKPLTTNDYPRNKDDAPYKLL
;
A
#
# COMPACT_ATOMS: atom_id res chain seq x y z
N MET A 1 7.35 6.20 25.06
CA MET A 1 7.82 5.00 24.31
C MET A 1 9.19 5.28 23.73
N GLN A 2 10.00 4.27 23.45
CA GLN A 2 11.19 4.43 22.60
C GLN A 2 10.72 4.54 21.15
N ASP A 3 11.20 5.53 20.40
CA ASP A 3 10.93 5.67 18.98
C ASP A 3 11.44 4.43 18.23
N ARG A 4 10.53 3.68 17.60
CA ARG A 4 10.87 2.43 16.91
C ARG A 4 9.87 2.10 15.81
N HIS A 5 10.39 1.96 14.60
CA HIS A 5 9.63 1.66 13.40
C HIS A 5 10.21 0.45 12.71
N VAL A 6 9.35 -0.52 12.36
CA VAL A 6 9.74 -1.72 11.62
C VAL A 6 9.02 -1.70 10.30
N ILE A 7 9.80 -1.68 9.22
CA ILE A 7 9.29 -1.75 7.85
C ILE A 7 9.80 -3.01 7.16
N GLU A 8 9.04 -3.49 6.20
CA GLU A 8 9.40 -4.52 5.26
C GLU A 8 9.63 -3.86 3.89
N THR A 9 10.82 -4.07 3.35
CA THR A 9 11.24 -3.51 2.06
C THR A 9 11.51 -4.62 1.05
N LEU A 10 12.17 -4.26 -0.06
CA LEU A 10 12.64 -5.17 -1.10
C LEU A 10 13.19 -6.46 -0.49
N GLY A 11 12.87 -7.61 -1.08
CA GLY A 11 13.41 -8.85 -0.56
C GLY A 11 12.70 -9.42 0.67
N LYS A 12 11.61 -8.78 1.15
CA LYS A 12 11.03 -9.05 2.47
C LYS A 12 12.00 -8.71 3.60
N VAL A 13 12.93 -7.80 3.34
CA VAL A 13 13.94 -7.39 4.33
C VAL A 13 13.28 -6.51 5.36
N LYS A 14 13.38 -6.92 6.62
CA LYS A 14 13.00 -6.09 7.74
C LYS A 14 14.07 -5.03 7.99
N VAL A 15 13.65 -3.78 8.12
CA VAL A 15 14.51 -2.67 8.50
C VAL A 15 13.92 -2.04 9.74
N VAL A 16 14.78 -1.81 10.73
CA VAL A 16 14.41 -1.13 11.98
C VAL A 16 15.01 0.26 11.95
N ILE A 17 14.15 1.26 12.17
CA ILE A 17 14.51 2.66 12.25
C ILE A 17 14.16 3.15 13.66
N GLU A 18 15.13 3.77 14.33
CA GLU A 18 14.95 4.42 15.63
C GLU A 18 15.55 5.81 15.57
N ASN A 19 14.79 6.82 16.01
CA ASN A 19 15.16 8.23 16.01
C ASN A 19 15.64 8.72 14.63
N GLY A 20 15.01 8.24 13.55
CA GLY A 20 15.39 8.55 12.18
C GLY A 20 16.70 7.90 11.69
N GLU A 21 17.26 6.95 12.43
CA GLU A 21 18.47 6.21 12.03
C GLU A 21 18.20 4.71 11.86
N ILE A 22 18.86 4.10 10.87
CA ILE A 22 18.73 2.66 10.61
C ILE A 22 19.60 1.88 11.61
N VAL A 23 18.97 1.27 12.61
CA VAL A 23 19.66 0.46 13.64
C VAL A 23 19.83 -1.00 13.24
N GLU A 24 18.96 -1.53 12.37
CA GLU A 24 19.01 -2.92 11.93
C GLU A 24 18.55 -3.07 10.47
N VAL A 25 19.27 -3.90 9.72
CA VAL A 25 18.86 -4.37 8.39
C VAL A 25 18.92 -5.89 8.41
N GLY A 26 17.77 -6.53 8.22
CA GLY A 26 17.67 -7.98 8.15
C GLY A 26 18.33 -8.54 6.88
N SER A 27 18.52 -9.85 6.85
CA SER A 27 18.98 -10.52 5.63
C SER A 27 17.85 -10.63 4.61
N SER A 28 18.19 -10.42 3.34
CA SER A 28 17.27 -10.68 2.24
C SER A 28 17.26 -12.16 1.90
N GLU A 29 16.07 -12.75 1.73
CA GLU A 29 15.94 -14.04 1.06
C GLU A 29 16.15 -13.90 -0.47
N MET A 30 16.15 -12.66 -0.99
CA MET A 30 16.36 -12.34 -2.40
C MET A 30 17.68 -11.61 -2.63
N LYS A 31 18.55 -12.12 -3.50
CA LYS A 31 19.81 -11.43 -3.83
C LYS A 31 19.70 -10.42 -4.96
N TYR A 32 18.58 -10.34 -5.67
CA TYR A 32 18.45 -9.50 -6.87
C TYR A 32 17.02 -8.94 -7.04
N CYS A 33 16.89 -7.66 -7.44
CA CYS A 33 15.61 -7.06 -7.83
C CYS A 33 15.73 -6.37 -9.20
N PRO A 34 15.00 -6.84 -10.23
CA PRO A 34 15.10 -6.32 -11.60
C PRO A 34 14.53 -4.90 -11.74
N MET A 35 13.53 -4.53 -10.94
CA MET A 35 13.00 -3.17 -10.91
C MET A 35 14.12 -2.19 -10.53
N PHE A 36 14.95 -2.56 -9.56
CA PHE A 36 16.06 -1.74 -9.10
C PHE A 36 17.29 -1.84 -10.00
N HIS A 37 17.51 -2.96 -10.69
CA HIS A 37 18.47 -3.01 -11.79
C HIS A 37 18.07 -2.01 -12.90
N ALA A 38 16.82 -2.04 -13.33
CA ALA A 38 16.32 -1.18 -14.41
C ALA A 38 16.22 0.30 -14.01
N MET A 39 15.90 0.62 -12.76
CA MET A 39 15.76 2.01 -12.29
C MET A 39 17.07 2.60 -11.73
N HIS A 40 17.95 1.75 -11.19
CA HIS A 40 19.09 2.20 -10.38
C HIS A 40 20.41 1.42 -10.64
N GLY A 41 20.44 0.47 -11.59
CA GLY A 41 21.64 -0.28 -11.94
C GLY A 41 22.13 -1.26 -10.87
N VAL A 42 21.26 -1.67 -9.95
CA VAL A 42 21.62 -2.51 -8.81
C VAL A 42 21.83 -3.96 -9.26
N GLU A 43 23.03 -4.50 -9.02
CA GLU A 43 23.40 -5.88 -9.36
C GLU A 43 23.13 -6.89 -8.24
N GLU A 44 23.14 -6.44 -6.97
CA GLU A 44 22.82 -7.28 -5.80
C GLU A 44 22.05 -6.46 -4.74
N LEU A 45 21.00 -7.06 -4.18
CA LEU A 45 20.30 -6.55 -3.00
C LEU A 45 21.13 -6.87 -1.75
N ASN A 46 22.15 -6.07 -1.49
CA ASN A 46 22.95 -6.17 -0.29
C ASN A 46 22.52 -5.14 0.78
N GLU A 47 23.03 -5.29 2.00
CA GLU A 47 22.71 -4.38 3.11
C GLU A 47 23.04 -2.92 2.77
N GLU A 48 24.17 -2.66 2.10
CA GLU A 48 24.59 -1.32 1.71
C GLU A 48 23.54 -0.65 0.80
N PHE A 49 23.04 -1.37 -0.19
CA PHE A 49 22.01 -0.89 -1.08
C PHE A 49 20.71 -0.58 -0.33
N ILE A 50 20.28 -1.47 0.57
CA ILE A 50 19.07 -1.28 1.37
C ILE A 50 19.22 -0.05 2.28
N ARG A 51 20.34 0.08 2.99
CA ARG A 51 20.65 1.25 3.82
C ARG A 51 20.59 2.53 3.01
N LYS A 52 21.24 2.56 1.84
CA LYS A 52 21.22 3.72 0.94
C LYS A 52 19.80 4.07 0.49
N ASN A 53 18.98 3.07 0.14
CA ASN A 53 17.60 3.31 -0.28
C ASN A 53 16.72 3.84 0.86
N ILE A 54 16.86 3.30 2.07
CA ILE A 54 16.09 3.75 3.23
C ILE A 54 16.55 5.13 3.70
N ASN A 55 17.86 5.38 3.78
CA ASN A 55 18.39 6.71 4.11
C ASN A 55 17.91 7.77 3.13
N PHE A 56 17.88 7.46 1.82
CA PHE A 56 17.30 8.37 0.83
C PHE A 56 15.85 8.74 1.16
N ARG A 57 15.02 7.80 1.62
CA ARG A 57 13.61 8.07 1.98
C ARG A 57 13.48 8.89 3.27
N ILE A 58 14.33 8.61 4.24
CA ILE A 58 14.42 9.41 5.48
C ILE A 58 14.79 10.86 5.14
N GLU A 59 15.80 11.06 4.29
CA GLU A 59 16.25 12.39 3.86
C GLU A 59 15.23 13.12 2.95
N ASP A 60 14.61 12.40 2.01
CA ASP A 60 13.75 12.97 0.97
C ASP A 60 12.35 13.35 1.49
N PHE A 61 11.75 12.52 2.34
CA PHE A 61 10.38 12.76 2.82
C PHE A 61 10.17 12.56 4.31
N GLY A 62 11.23 12.44 5.10
CA GLY A 62 11.14 12.33 6.56
C GLY A 62 10.51 11.02 7.03
N MET A 63 10.73 9.92 6.30
CA MET A 63 10.20 8.60 6.68
C MET A 63 10.65 8.24 8.11
N CYS A 64 9.69 7.90 8.97
CA CYS A 64 9.90 7.56 10.38
C CYS A 64 10.57 8.70 11.18
N THR A 65 10.29 9.96 10.84
CA THR A 65 10.79 11.13 11.57
C THR A 65 9.70 12.20 11.78
N PRO A 66 9.90 13.17 12.70
CA PRO A 66 9.02 14.32 12.84
C PRO A 66 8.88 15.19 11.59
N GLN A 67 9.76 15.04 10.60
CA GLN A 67 9.74 15.81 9.34
C GLN A 67 8.93 15.12 8.23
N ARG A 68 8.12 14.11 8.57
CA ARG A 68 7.35 13.32 7.61
C ARG A 68 6.49 14.20 6.70
N VAL A 69 6.71 14.11 5.39
CA VAL A 69 5.93 14.82 4.38
C VAL A 69 4.59 14.12 4.17
N ILE A 70 3.52 14.63 4.77
CA ILE A 70 2.21 13.97 4.74
C ILE A 70 1.37 14.28 3.49
N GLU A 71 1.67 15.37 2.76
CA GLU A 71 0.91 15.76 1.56
C GLU A 71 1.80 15.73 0.31
N MET A 72 1.36 15.06 -0.74
CA MET A 72 2.11 14.95 -1.99
C MET A 72 1.20 14.98 -3.23
N ASP A 73 1.81 15.27 -4.37
CA ASP A 73 1.22 15.02 -5.69
C ASP A 73 1.56 13.60 -6.18
N ASP A 74 0.98 13.21 -7.32
CA ASP A 74 1.11 11.85 -7.87
C ASP A 74 2.60 11.47 -7.99
N ALA A 75 2.97 10.32 -7.42
CA ALA A 75 4.35 9.84 -7.44
C ALA A 75 4.59 8.97 -8.69
N VAL A 76 3.57 8.25 -9.15
CA VAL A 76 3.61 7.41 -10.34
C VAL A 76 2.39 7.64 -11.23
N THR A 77 2.36 7.01 -12.41
CA THR A 77 1.23 7.15 -13.33
C THR A 77 -0.01 6.41 -12.84
N VAL A 78 0.15 5.17 -12.39
CA VAL A 78 -0.94 4.37 -11.80
C VAL A 78 -0.35 3.54 -10.65
N GLY A 79 -0.89 3.76 -9.46
CA GLY A 79 -0.59 3.06 -8.22
C GLY A 79 -1.83 3.10 -7.32
N ILE A 80 -1.78 2.40 -6.18
CA ILE A 80 -2.91 2.36 -5.25
C ILE A 80 -3.28 3.77 -4.79
N SER A 81 -2.32 4.56 -4.32
CA SER A 81 -2.57 5.92 -3.84
C SER A 81 -3.10 6.83 -4.96
N GLU A 82 -2.63 6.68 -6.19
CA GLU A 82 -3.15 7.43 -7.33
C GLU A 82 -4.60 7.07 -7.69
N ILE A 83 -4.96 5.78 -7.60
CA ILE A 83 -6.34 5.30 -7.80
C ILE A 83 -7.24 5.88 -6.70
N LEU A 84 -6.82 5.79 -5.44
CA LEU A 84 -7.57 6.31 -4.30
C LEU A 84 -7.75 7.82 -4.41
N LYS A 85 -6.67 8.58 -4.57
CA LYS A 85 -6.69 10.04 -4.74
C LYS A 85 -7.67 10.46 -5.84
N THR A 86 -7.58 9.80 -7.00
CA THR A 86 -8.45 10.11 -8.15
C THR A 86 -9.91 9.85 -7.85
N ASN A 87 -10.23 8.74 -7.19
CA ASN A 87 -11.60 8.40 -6.85
C ASN A 87 -12.18 9.27 -5.73
N MET A 88 -11.34 9.73 -4.79
CA MET A 88 -11.75 10.73 -3.81
C MET A 88 -12.07 12.08 -4.46
N GLU A 89 -11.20 12.57 -5.36
CA GLU A 89 -11.44 13.83 -6.09
C GLU A 89 -12.70 13.78 -6.98
N LYS A 90 -13.12 12.58 -7.38
CA LYS A 90 -14.35 12.34 -8.15
C LYS A 90 -15.58 12.08 -7.28
N GLY A 91 -15.42 11.98 -5.96
CA GLY A 91 -16.51 11.71 -5.02
C GLY A 91 -16.95 10.25 -4.93
N ASN A 92 -16.16 9.31 -5.46
CA ASN A 92 -16.45 7.87 -5.41
C ASN A 92 -15.97 7.20 -4.12
N ILE A 93 -15.04 7.84 -3.41
CA ILE A 93 -14.50 7.43 -2.12
C ILE A 93 -14.55 8.66 -1.22
N ASP A 94 -15.09 8.54 -0.01
CA ASP A 94 -15.17 9.64 0.96
C ASP A 94 -14.09 9.55 2.05
N CYS A 95 -13.65 8.33 2.38
CA CYS A 95 -12.63 8.09 3.39
C CYS A 95 -11.69 6.94 2.98
N VAL A 96 -10.40 7.12 3.26
CA VAL A 96 -9.40 6.06 3.15
C VAL A 96 -8.88 5.69 4.54
N VAL A 97 -9.02 4.42 4.92
CA VAL A 97 -8.33 3.83 6.06
C VAL A 97 -6.99 3.29 5.59
N GLY A 98 -5.91 3.82 6.17
CA GLY A 98 -4.54 3.45 5.79
C GLY A 98 -3.61 3.27 6.97
N ALA A 99 -2.31 3.29 6.70
CA ALA A 99 -1.25 3.21 7.70
C ALA A 99 -0.18 4.27 7.42
N CYS A 100 0.27 4.98 8.46
CA CYS A 100 1.33 5.97 8.39
C CYS A 100 2.39 5.70 9.45
N ASP A 101 3.66 5.76 9.06
CA ASP A 101 4.77 5.78 10.01
C ASP A 101 4.62 6.98 10.95
N GLY A 102 4.79 6.75 12.26
CA GLY A 102 4.56 7.76 13.29
C GLY A 102 3.11 7.94 13.74
N ALA A 103 2.12 7.31 13.08
CA ALA A 103 0.72 7.48 13.47
C ALA A 103 -0.10 6.17 13.52
N GLY A 104 0.37 5.08 12.91
CA GLY A 104 -0.38 3.83 12.88
C GLY A 104 -1.53 3.88 11.89
N THR A 105 -2.66 3.26 12.24
CA THR A 105 -3.88 3.33 11.44
C THR A 105 -4.54 4.69 11.56
N LEU A 106 -5.03 5.21 10.44
CA LEU A 106 -5.68 6.51 10.36
C LEU A 106 -6.73 6.54 9.25
N LEU A 107 -7.68 7.46 9.39
CA LEU A 107 -8.68 7.83 8.40
C LEU A 107 -8.21 9.09 7.69
N MET A 108 -8.23 9.09 6.37
CA MET A 108 -7.82 10.20 5.53
C MET A 108 -8.97 10.62 4.61
N THR A 109 -9.30 11.90 4.64
CA THR A 109 -10.33 12.52 3.78
C THR A 109 -9.74 13.53 2.79
N ASN A 110 -8.45 13.86 2.93
CA ASN A 110 -7.71 14.70 2.01
C ASN A 110 -6.96 13.83 0.96
N PRO A 111 -7.26 13.95 -0.34
CA PRO A 111 -6.60 13.17 -1.40
C PRO A 111 -5.07 13.37 -1.48
N ARG A 112 -4.57 14.56 -1.11
CA ARG A 112 -3.12 14.83 -1.04
C ARG A 112 -2.46 14.10 0.13
N VAL A 113 -3.19 13.94 1.24
CA VAL A 113 -2.71 13.17 2.40
C VAL A 113 -2.63 11.68 2.05
N VAL A 114 -3.66 11.13 1.40
CA VAL A 114 -3.62 9.74 0.90
C VAL A 114 -2.41 9.49 0.01
N GLN A 115 -2.03 10.47 -0.81
CA GLN A 115 -0.86 10.37 -1.66
C GLN A 115 0.46 10.46 -0.88
N GLY A 116 0.59 11.39 0.07
CA GLY A 116 1.81 11.54 0.86
C GLY A 116 2.04 10.41 1.88
N VAL A 117 0.96 9.87 2.42
CA VAL A 117 0.99 8.67 3.27
C VAL A 117 1.23 7.42 2.43
N GLY A 118 0.43 7.15 1.39
CA GLY A 118 0.48 5.86 0.68
C GLY A 118 1.50 5.76 -0.46
N GLY A 119 1.86 6.87 -1.11
CA GLY A 119 2.55 6.84 -2.42
C GLY A 119 4.01 6.39 -2.38
N ARG A 120 4.66 6.39 -1.21
CA ARG A 120 6.09 6.05 -1.04
C ARG A 120 6.37 5.10 0.12
N VAL A 121 5.33 4.57 0.76
CA VAL A 121 5.46 3.77 1.98
C VAL A 121 5.73 2.30 1.64
N SER A 122 6.74 1.74 2.34
CA SER A 122 7.06 0.31 2.38
C SER A 122 6.02 -0.45 3.21
N GLY A 123 6.09 -1.79 3.27
CA GLY A 123 5.21 -2.53 4.18
C GLY A 123 5.47 -2.14 5.63
N LEU A 124 4.58 -1.37 6.25
CA LEU A 124 4.74 -0.95 7.65
C LEU A 124 4.32 -2.11 8.56
N ILE A 125 5.27 -2.68 9.30
CA ILE A 125 5.04 -3.84 10.18
C ILE A 125 4.68 -3.40 11.59
N SER A 126 5.37 -2.39 12.11
CA SER A 126 5.02 -1.73 13.37
C SER A 126 5.58 -0.31 13.40
N THR A 127 5.00 0.54 14.22
CA THR A 127 5.44 1.92 14.42
C THR A 127 5.14 2.35 15.85
N THR A 128 5.81 3.40 16.31
CA THR A 128 5.44 4.14 17.52
C THR A 128 4.89 5.51 17.16
N PRO A 129 4.16 6.18 18.07
CA PRO A 129 3.69 7.53 17.85
C PRO A 129 4.83 8.54 17.69
N ILE A 130 4.70 9.42 16.70
CA ILE A 130 5.50 10.65 16.55
C ILE A 130 4.51 11.82 16.65
N PRO A 131 4.49 12.57 17.78
CA PRO A 131 3.50 13.61 18.04
C PRO A 131 3.38 14.65 16.93
N GLU A 132 4.50 15.06 16.33
CA GLU A 132 4.54 16.04 15.25
C GLU A 132 3.85 15.52 13.98
N VAL A 133 3.99 14.23 13.68
CA VAL A 133 3.34 13.59 12.51
C VAL A 133 1.85 13.49 12.75
N ILE A 134 1.44 13.04 13.94
CA ILE A 134 0.03 12.95 14.34
C ILE A 134 -0.64 14.32 14.28
N GLN A 135 -0.03 15.33 14.90
CA GLN A 135 -0.55 16.70 14.89
C GLN A 135 -0.72 17.21 13.45
N ASN A 136 0.31 17.04 12.60
CA ASN A 136 0.25 17.48 11.22
C ASN A 136 -0.87 16.76 10.43
N LEU A 137 -1.06 15.46 10.64
CA LEU A 137 -2.14 14.69 10.01
C LEU A 137 -3.54 15.19 10.44
N GLU A 138 -3.72 15.45 11.73
CA GLU A 138 -4.99 15.94 12.30
C GLU A 138 -5.30 17.37 11.84
N GLU A 139 -4.29 18.25 11.78
CA GLU A 139 -4.43 19.60 11.20
C GLU A 139 -4.86 19.56 9.72
N LYS A 140 -4.61 18.45 9.02
CA LYS A 140 -5.06 18.20 7.64
C LYS A 140 -6.36 17.39 7.53
N GLY A 141 -7.07 17.22 8.64
CA GLY A 141 -8.39 16.58 8.68
C GLY A 141 -8.36 15.06 8.70
N SER A 142 -7.19 14.45 8.95
CA SER A 142 -7.10 13.01 9.20
C SER A 142 -7.50 12.70 10.64
N VAL A 143 -7.93 11.47 10.90
CA VAL A 143 -8.22 10.98 12.26
C VAL A 143 -7.34 9.78 12.53
N VAL A 144 -6.43 9.91 13.49
CA VAL A 144 -5.57 8.79 13.92
C VAL A 144 -6.37 7.87 14.83
N LEU A 145 -6.25 6.55 14.62
CA LEU A 145 -7.01 5.54 15.37
C LEU A 145 -6.65 5.55 16.85
N ASP A 146 -5.36 5.45 17.14
CA ASP A 146 -4.81 5.49 18.50
C ASP A 146 -3.51 6.31 18.53
N PRO A 147 -3.59 7.61 18.88
CA PRO A 147 -2.42 8.48 19.00
C PRO A 147 -1.41 8.06 20.08
N GLU A 148 -1.81 7.24 21.05
CA GLU A 148 -0.95 6.83 22.16
C GLU A 148 -0.11 5.60 21.84
N THR A 149 -0.60 4.73 20.96
CA THR A 149 0.08 3.48 20.60
C THR A 149 0.55 3.41 19.15
N ALA A 150 -0.07 4.19 18.26
CA ALA A 150 0.13 4.09 16.81
C ALA A 150 -0.09 2.66 16.28
N GLU A 151 -1.08 1.95 16.81
CA GLU A 151 -1.39 0.59 16.40
C GLU A 151 -1.78 0.49 14.92
N LEU A 152 -1.49 -0.67 14.32
CA LEU A 152 -1.87 -0.99 12.95
C LEU A 152 -3.04 -1.98 12.98
N ASN A 153 -4.24 -1.45 12.78
CA ASN A 153 -5.48 -2.22 12.84
C ASN A 153 -6.53 -1.66 11.88
N GLN A 154 -6.51 -2.14 10.63
CA GLN A 154 -7.43 -1.67 9.59
C GLN A 154 -8.89 -2.02 9.88
N LEU A 155 -9.17 -3.09 10.65
CA LEU A 155 -10.53 -3.43 11.05
C LEU A 155 -11.09 -2.41 12.05
N GLU A 156 -10.33 -2.00 13.06
CA GLU A 156 -10.75 -0.92 13.96
C GLU A 156 -10.81 0.43 13.22
N GLY A 157 -9.93 0.65 12.24
CA GLY A 157 -10.03 1.80 11.34
C GLY A 157 -11.33 1.84 10.53
N LEU A 158 -11.82 0.68 10.03
CA LEU A 158 -13.14 0.58 9.41
C LEU A 158 -14.26 0.94 10.40
N LYS A 159 -14.22 0.39 11.62
CA LYS A 159 -15.23 0.69 12.65
C LYS A 159 -15.30 2.17 12.97
N LEU A 160 -14.14 2.82 13.13
CA LEU A 160 -14.06 4.26 13.35
C LEU A 160 -14.60 5.05 12.14
N ALA A 161 -14.36 4.57 10.91
CA ALA A 161 -14.90 5.23 9.72
C ALA A 161 -16.44 5.14 9.65
N LEU A 162 -17.01 4.01 10.04
CA LEU A 162 -18.47 3.82 10.15
C LEU A 162 -19.06 4.73 11.24
N GLU A 163 -18.42 4.81 12.41
CA GLU A 163 -18.85 5.70 13.51
C GLU A 163 -18.87 7.18 13.08
N LYS A 164 -17.90 7.59 12.25
CA LYS A 164 -17.84 8.93 11.67
C LYS A 164 -18.86 9.17 10.55
N GLY A 165 -19.58 8.14 10.13
CA GLY A 165 -20.66 8.24 9.13
C GLY A 165 -20.18 8.22 7.68
N TYR A 166 -18.97 7.76 7.40
CA TYR A 166 -18.51 7.56 6.02
C TYR A 166 -19.23 6.38 5.37
N LYS A 167 -19.45 6.48 4.05
CA LYS A 167 -20.24 5.53 3.27
C LYS A 167 -19.44 4.86 2.15
N ASN A 168 -18.40 5.49 1.61
CA ASN A 168 -17.59 4.93 0.53
C ASN A 168 -16.14 4.78 0.97
N ILE A 169 -15.90 3.77 1.80
CA ILE A 169 -14.67 3.60 2.56
C ILE A 169 -13.71 2.72 1.78
N ALA A 170 -12.52 3.23 1.48
CA ALA A 170 -11.45 2.41 0.94
C ALA A 170 -10.42 2.06 2.01
N ILE A 171 -9.90 0.84 1.99
CA ILE A 171 -8.97 0.32 2.98
C ILE A 171 -7.73 -0.18 2.27
N THR A 172 -6.56 0.34 2.64
CA THR A 172 -5.27 -0.20 2.20
C THR A 172 -4.70 -1.12 3.26
N ILE A 173 -4.33 -2.35 2.88
CA ILE A 173 -3.86 -3.36 3.82
C ILE A 173 -2.78 -4.26 3.20
N LEU A 174 -1.91 -4.80 4.05
CA LEU A 174 -0.96 -5.86 3.69
C LEU A 174 -1.69 -7.22 3.63
N PRO A 175 -1.16 -8.22 2.89
CA PRO A 175 -1.72 -9.57 2.90
C PRO A 175 -1.80 -10.14 4.32
N SER A 176 -3.02 -10.45 4.77
CA SER A 176 -3.29 -11.06 6.07
C SER A 176 -4.72 -11.62 6.12
N PRO A 177 -5.03 -12.51 7.09
CA PRO A 177 -6.40 -12.96 7.32
C PRO A 177 -7.41 -11.83 7.61
N MET A 178 -6.95 -10.67 8.10
CA MET A 178 -7.79 -9.50 8.35
C MET A 178 -8.52 -8.99 7.09
N VAL A 179 -8.03 -9.31 5.89
CA VAL A 179 -8.73 -8.99 4.63
C VAL A 179 -10.12 -9.64 4.59
N GLU A 180 -10.23 -10.91 4.99
CA GLU A 180 -11.51 -11.63 5.08
C GLU A 180 -12.37 -11.11 6.22
N GLU A 181 -11.76 -10.78 7.37
CA GLU A 181 -12.48 -10.20 8.51
C GLU A 181 -13.13 -8.86 8.16
N ILE A 182 -12.41 -7.99 7.43
CA ILE A 182 -12.90 -6.69 6.96
C ILE A 182 -14.03 -6.89 5.94
N ARG A 183 -13.87 -7.79 4.97
CA ARG A 183 -14.91 -8.04 3.95
C ARG A 183 -16.22 -8.54 4.58
N ASN A 184 -16.12 -9.36 5.63
CA ASN A 184 -17.28 -9.94 6.31
C ASN A 184 -17.80 -9.08 7.47
N TYR A 185 -17.19 -7.91 7.74
CA TYR A 185 -17.66 -7.02 8.79
C TYR A 185 -19.04 -6.45 8.42
N PRO A 186 -20.04 -6.51 9.32
CA PRO A 186 -21.38 -6.02 9.02
C PRO A 186 -21.37 -4.50 8.83
N VAL A 187 -21.94 -4.05 7.71
CA VAL A 187 -22.13 -2.64 7.36
C VAL A 187 -23.57 -2.41 6.91
N ASP A 188 -24.03 -1.16 6.97
CA ASP A 188 -25.35 -0.78 6.45
C ASP A 188 -25.42 -0.95 4.92
N ASP A 189 -26.62 -1.16 4.38
CA ASP A 189 -26.84 -1.39 2.94
C ASP A 189 -26.36 -0.23 2.03
N ASP A 190 -26.24 0.98 2.57
CA ASP A 190 -25.78 2.17 1.87
C ASP A 190 -24.26 2.43 2.01
N VAL A 191 -23.54 1.51 2.66
CA VAL A 191 -22.09 1.56 2.85
C VAL A 191 -21.39 0.62 1.88
N ASN A 192 -20.40 1.15 1.18
CA ASN A 192 -19.48 0.42 0.33
C ASN A 192 -18.09 0.38 0.99
N VAL A 193 -17.51 -0.82 1.06
CA VAL A 193 -16.14 -1.04 1.55
C VAL A 193 -15.29 -1.60 0.41
N TYR A 194 -14.25 -0.84 0.04
CA TYR A 194 -13.31 -1.20 -1.03
C TYR A 194 -11.96 -1.60 -0.44
N ILE A 195 -11.47 -2.80 -0.72
CA ILE A 195 -10.24 -3.34 -0.12
C ILE A 195 -9.12 -3.39 -1.15
N PHE A 196 -8.02 -2.71 -0.83
CA PHE A 196 -6.81 -2.61 -1.65
C PHE A 196 -5.66 -3.33 -0.96
N VAL A 197 -5.22 -4.45 -1.53
CA VAL A 197 -4.10 -5.24 -1.01
C VAL A 197 -2.79 -4.81 -1.70
N ALA A 198 -1.91 -4.23 -0.91
CA ALA A 198 -0.61 -3.69 -1.32
C ALA A 198 0.55 -4.57 -0.83
N HIS A 199 1.76 -4.35 -1.37
CA HIS A 199 2.99 -4.96 -0.87
C HIS A 199 2.90 -6.50 -0.73
N THR A 200 2.45 -7.17 -1.79
CA THR A 200 2.17 -8.62 -1.78
C THR A 200 3.41 -9.52 -1.87
N THR A 201 4.59 -8.94 -1.75
CA THR A 201 5.86 -9.67 -1.78
C THR A 201 5.89 -10.72 -0.66
N GLY A 202 6.04 -12.00 -1.00
CA GLY A 202 6.06 -13.07 0.00
C GLY A 202 4.69 -13.49 0.53
N ALA A 203 3.59 -13.09 -0.13
CA ALA A 203 2.26 -13.67 0.11
C ALA A 203 2.29 -15.19 -0.11
N LYS A 204 1.60 -15.94 0.76
CA LYS A 204 1.65 -17.41 0.74
C LYS A 204 0.60 -17.99 -0.22
N CYS A 205 0.87 -19.19 -0.74
CA CYS A 205 -0.04 -19.92 -1.65
C CYS A 205 -1.44 -20.14 -1.10
N ASP A 206 -1.57 -20.42 0.19
CA ASP A 206 -2.83 -20.64 0.87
C ASP A 206 -3.65 -19.36 1.05
N GLU A 207 -3.01 -18.19 1.05
CA GLU A 207 -3.67 -16.89 1.23
C GLU A 207 -4.17 -16.29 -0.08
N VAL A 208 -3.56 -16.60 -1.23
CA VAL A 208 -3.84 -15.91 -2.50
C VAL A 208 -5.30 -16.00 -2.92
N LYS A 209 -5.91 -17.18 -2.83
CA LYS A 209 -7.33 -17.33 -3.16
C LYS A 209 -8.20 -16.44 -2.26
N MET A 210 -7.95 -16.46 -0.95
CA MET A 210 -8.67 -15.61 0.01
C MET A 210 -8.53 -14.13 -0.34
N LEU A 211 -7.34 -13.68 -0.74
CA LEU A 211 -7.13 -12.28 -1.15
C LEU A 211 -7.97 -11.91 -2.38
N PHE A 212 -7.99 -12.74 -3.42
CA PHE A 212 -8.79 -12.46 -4.63
C PHE A 212 -10.29 -12.63 -4.43
N GLU A 213 -10.73 -13.43 -3.46
CA GLU A 213 -12.16 -13.57 -3.14
C GLU A 213 -12.70 -12.43 -2.27
N ASN A 214 -11.83 -11.76 -1.50
CA ASN A 214 -12.24 -10.76 -0.51
C ASN A 214 -11.78 -9.33 -0.84
N ALA A 215 -10.74 -9.13 -1.65
CA ALA A 215 -10.28 -7.80 -2.04
C ALA A 215 -10.94 -7.28 -3.33
N ASP A 216 -10.83 -5.98 -3.58
CA ASP A 216 -11.24 -5.36 -4.84
C ASP A 216 -10.06 -5.15 -5.78
N ILE A 217 -8.91 -4.73 -5.21
CA ILE A 217 -7.67 -4.56 -5.95
C ILE A 217 -6.54 -5.31 -5.22
N VAL A 218 -5.78 -6.10 -5.98
CA VAL A 218 -4.61 -6.82 -5.51
C VAL A 218 -3.42 -6.47 -6.39
N THR A 219 -2.35 -5.94 -5.81
CA THR A 219 -1.12 -5.68 -6.54
C THR A 219 -0.24 -6.92 -6.62
N ALA A 220 0.46 -7.13 -7.73
CA ALA A 220 1.55 -8.10 -7.79
C ALA A 220 2.89 -7.36 -7.82
N CYS A 221 3.49 -7.21 -6.64
CA CYS A 221 4.90 -6.84 -6.53
C CYS A 221 5.78 -8.03 -6.99
N ALA A 222 6.85 -8.39 -6.28
CA ALA A 222 7.65 -9.57 -6.61
C ALA A 222 6.96 -10.91 -6.27
N SER A 223 5.62 -10.99 -6.26
CA SER A 223 4.90 -12.19 -5.82
C SER A 223 4.59 -13.14 -6.97
N LYS A 224 5.31 -14.28 -7.03
CA LYS A 224 5.07 -15.33 -8.02
C LYS A 224 3.68 -15.92 -7.88
N VAL A 225 3.28 -16.17 -6.65
CA VAL A 225 2.03 -16.84 -6.32
C VAL A 225 0.81 -16.02 -6.77
N ILE A 226 0.80 -14.71 -6.48
CA ILE A 226 -0.25 -13.79 -6.95
C ILE A 226 -0.27 -13.76 -8.48
N SER A 227 0.91 -13.71 -9.11
CA SER A 227 0.99 -13.71 -10.57
C SER A 227 0.45 -14.98 -11.21
N ASP A 228 0.90 -16.14 -10.76
CA ASP A 228 0.46 -17.44 -11.32
C ASP A 228 -1.06 -17.59 -11.18
N TYR A 229 -1.60 -17.26 -10.00
CA TYR A 229 -3.04 -17.29 -9.76
C TYR A 229 -3.78 -16.36 -10.73
N ALA A 230 -3.29 -15.14 -10.94
CA ALA A 230 -3.89 -14.21 -11.89
C ALA A 230 -3.76 -14.66 -13.36
N ASP A 231 -2.73 -15.43 -13.74
CA ASP A 231 -2.64 -15.97 -15.09
C ASP A 231 -3.60 -17.14 -15.35
N GLU A 232 -3.90 -17.90 -14.30
CA GLU A 232 -4.91 -18.95 -14.33
C GLU A 232 -6.33 -18.36 -14.40
N HIS A 233 -6.63 -17.39 -13.54
CA HIS A 233 -7.99 -16.85 -13.35
C HIS A 233 -8.31 -15.63 -14.21
N LYS A 234 -7.28 -15.00 -14.79
CA LYS A 234 -7.37 -13.91 -15.75
C LYS A 234 -8.19 -12.67 -15.32
N PRO A 235 -8.02 -12.16 -14.09
CA PRO A 235 -8.72 -10.95 -13.64
C PRO A 235 -8.32 -9.74 -14.50
N TYR A 236 -9.21 -8.75 -14.59
CA TYR A 236 -8.90 -7.48 -15.25
C TYR A 236 -7.66 -6.84 -14.62
N TYR A 237 -6.71 -6.35 -15.42
CA TYR A 237 -5.46 -5.83 -14.87
C TYR A 237 -4.81 -4.70 -15.67
N TYR A 238 -4.08 -3.82 -14.99
CA TYR A 238 -3.26 -2.80 -15.63
C TYR A 238 -1.81 -2.86 -15.15
N GLY A 239 -0.88 -2.55 -16.04
CA GLY A 239 0.56 -2.48 -15.76
C GLY A 239 1.32 -3.78 -16.05
N VAL A 240 2.62 -3.64 -16.30
CA VAL A 240 3.52 -4.75 -16.64
C VAL A 240 4.46 -5.07 -15.47
N LYS A 241 5.19 -4.06 -14.98
CA LYS A 241 6.23 -4.23 -13.94
C LYS A 241 5.66 -4.54 -12.55
N VAL A 242 4.64 -3.81 -12.13
CA VAL A 242 3.85 -4.09 -10.92
C VAL A 242 2.39 -4.10 -11.36
N PRO A 243 1.87 -5.27 -11.79
CA PRO A 243 0.49 -5.39 -12.20
C PRO A 243 -0.46 -5.06 -11.05
N ILE A 244 -1.54 -4.35 -11.39
CA ILE A 244 -2.67 -4.07 -10.51
C ILE A 244 -3.81 -4.94 -11.02
N PHE A 245 -4.20 -5.96 -10.27
CA PHE A 245 -5.32 -6.84 -10.59
C PHE A 245 -6.59 -6.37 -9.91
N CYS A 246 -7.69 -6.38 -10.65
CA CYS A 246 -9.03 -6.12 -10.15
C CYS A 246 -9.68 -7.46 -9.82
N ALA A 247 -9.84 -7.72 -8.53
CA ALA A 247 -10.48 -8.91 -7.98
C ALA A 247 -12.02 -8.78 -7.95
N SER A 248 -12.55 -7.57 -8.13
CA SER A 248 -13.98 -7.29 -8.22
C SER A 248 -14.32 -6.29 -9.33
N GLU A 249 -15.61 -6.17 -9.68
CA GLU A 249 -16.09 -5.14 -10.61
C GLU A 249 -15.90 -3.72 -10.06
N ASP A 250 -15.99 -3.52 -8.74
CA ASP A 250 -15.69 -2.22 -8.12
C ASP A 250 -14.21 -1.89 -8.23
N GLY A 251 -13.32 -2.87 -8.03
CA GLY A 251 -11.90 -2.71 -8.27
C GLY A 251 -11.60 -2.28 -9.71
N ARG A 252 -12.29 -2.89 -10.69
CA ARG A 252 -12.20 -2.50 -12.10
C ARG A 252 -12.69 -1.08 -12.33
N ARG A 253 -13.87 -0.74 -11.82
CA ARG A 253 -14.46 0.60 -11.93
C ARG A 253 -13.52 1.68 -11.40
N LEU A 254 -12.96 1.48 -10.21
CA LEU A 254 -12.04 2.43 -9.57
C LEU A 254 -10.75 2.60 -10.38
N LEU A 255 -10.21 1.51 -10.93
CA LEU A 255 -9.04 1.56 -11.82
C LEU A 255 -9.33 2.29 -13.14
N ASP A 256 -10.46 2.00 -13.78
CA ASP A 256 -10.86 2.62 -15.05
C ASP A 256 -11.00 4.14 -14.90
N ILE A 257 -11.60 4.61 -13.79
CA ILE A 257 -11.69 6.04 -13.47
C ILE A 257 -10.30 6.69 -13.37
N ARG A 258 -9.29 5.97 -12.84
CA ARG A 258 -7.90 6.44 -12.85
C ARG A 258 -7.36 6.53 -14.27
N LEU A 259 -7.52 5.48 -15.07
CA LEU A 259 -7.01 5.43 -16.45
C LEU A 259 -7.61 6.53 -17.32
N GLU A 260 -8.92 6.76 -17.21
CA GLU A 260 -9.64 7.81 -17.91
C GLU A 260 -9.11 9.20 -17.52
N LYS A 261 -8.92 9.48 -16.22
CA LYS A 261 -8.39 10.77 -15.75
C LYS A 261 -7.04 11.11 -16.39
N ILE A 262 -6.19 10.12 -16.63
CA ILE A 262 -4.86 10.30 -17.22
C ILE A 262 -4.81 10.05 -18.72
N ASN A 263 -5.98 9.93 -19.39
CA ASN A 263 -6.11 9.65 -20.82
C ASN A 263 -5.32 8.40 -21.27
N LYS A 264 -5.29 7.36 -20.43
CA LYS A 264 -4.76 6.04 -20.80
C LYS A 264 -5.90 5.16 -21.31
N PRO A 265 -5.63 4.28 -22.30
CA PRO A 265 -6.62 3.31 -22.72
C PRO A 265 -6.96 2.37 -21.55
N LEU A 266 -8.22 1.95 -21.49
CA LEU A 266 -8.64 0.84 -20.65
C LEU A 266 -7.89 -0.42 -21.09
N THR A 267 -7.63 -1.34 -20.16
CA THR A 267 -6.93 -2.58 -20.51
C THR A 267 -7.84 -3.48 -21.34
N THR A 268 -7.25 -4.17 -22.33
CA THR A 268 -7.92 -5.21 -23.11
C THR A 268 -7.86 -6.58 -22.45
N ASN A 269 -7.23 -6.66 -21.27
CA ASN A 269 -7.04 -7.88 -20.49
C ASN A 269 -6.30 -8.98 -21.28
N ASP A 270 -5.18 -8.61 -21.90
CA ASP A 270 -4.42 -9.51 -22.78
C ASP A 270 -3.69 -10.60 -21.98
N TYR A 271 -4.07 -11.87 -22.21
CA TYR A 271 -3.38 -13.05 -21.69
C TYR A 271 -2.84 -13.95 -22.83
N PRO A 272 -1.69 -14.63 -22.65
CA PRO A 272 -0.84 -14.59 -21.46
C PRO A 272 -0.14 -13.24 -21.32
N ARG A 273 -0.01 -12.75 -20.07
CA ARG A 273 0.62 -11.45 -19.82
C ARG A 273 2.08 -11.47 -20.29
N ASN A 274 2.58 -10.35 -20.80
CA ASN A 274 4.01 -10.17 -20.98
C ASN A 274 4.67 -10.18 -19.59
N LYS A 275 5.59 -11.13 -19.38
CA LYS A 275 6.30 -11.35 -18.13
C LYS A 275 7.81 -11.29 -18.32
N ASP A 276 8.30 -10.67 -19.39
CA ASP A 276 9.74 -10.60 -19.66
C ASP A 276 10.45 -9.79 -18.56
N ASP A 277 9.76 -8.77 -18.03
CA ASP A 277 10.21 -7.94 -16.91
C ASP A 277 9.50 -8.29 -15.58
N ALA A 278 8.91 -9.47 -15.45
CA ALA A 278 8.13 -9.82 -14.27
C ALA A 278 9.04 -9.97 -13.02
N PRO A 279 8.79 -9.23 -11.93
CA PRO A 279 9.72 -9.15 -10.80
C PRO A 279 9.87 -10.47 -10.03
N TYR A 280 8.91 -11.41 -10.13
CA TYR A 280 8.91 -12.68 -9.42
C TYR A 280 9.59 -13.84 -10.15
N LYS A 281 9.83 -13.75 -11.47
CA LYS A 281 10.58 -14.80 -12.21
C LYS A 281 12.06 -14.87 -11.78
N LEU A 282 12.43 -13.96 -10.90
CA LEU A 282 13.78 -13.62 -10.48
C LEU A 282 13.92 -13.82 -8.95
N LEU A 283 12.95 -14.56 -8.37
CA LEU A 283 12.94 -15.23 -7.07
C LEU A 283 13.39 -16.69 -7.21
#